data_AF-A0A8D8ZHJ1-F1
#
_entry.id   AF-A0A8D8ZHJ1-F1
#
_cell.length_a   1.000
_cell.length_b   1.000
_cell.length_c   1.000
_cell.angle_alpha   90.00
_cell.angle_beta   90.00
_cell.angle_gamma   90.00
#
_symmetry.space_group_name_H-M   'P 1'
#
loop_
_entity.id
_entity.type
_entity.pdbx_description
1 polymer ?
#
loop_
_entity_poly.entity_id
_entity_poly.type
_entity_poly.pdbx_seq_one_letter_code
_entity_poly.pdbx_strand_id
1 'polypeptide(L)'
;MGVDKGDLYDEVPGTCQYRGYRNGPDHSDQYGLSPQYWHVFAARLAFVVIFEHIIFALTGLMAYIIPSIPSELRTQIKRERLLMKEAQYEHTASYQKENDEYDDLLNAIRNSRSGTRLSEVIEKKNWGQRIRQFSWASSSKKDPLTTVSTLTVAESVDSPKIET
;
A
#
# COMPACT_ATOMS: atom_id res chain seq x y z
N MET A 1 -74.90 -37.81 -15.27
CA MET A 1 -74.03 -38.33 -14.19
C MET A 1 -73.64 -37.15 -13.33
N GLY A 2 -74.39 -36.92 -12.24
CA GLY A 2 -74.04 -35.93 -11.24
C GLY A 2 -72.99 -36.55 -10.34
N VAL A 3 -71.90 -35.83 -10.09
CA VAL A 3 -70.91 -36.22 -9.09
C VAL A 3 -71.44 -35.74 -7.76
N ASP A 4 -71.74 -36.69 -6.88
CA ASP A 4 -72.27 -36.46 -5.55
C ASP A 4 -71.17 -35.78 -4.73
N LYS A 5 -71.42 -34.55 -4.25
CA LYS A 5 -70.43 -33.81 -3.43
C LYS A 5 -70.13 -34.50 -2.09
N GLY A 6 -70.94 -35.49 -1.70
CA GLY A 6 -70.85 -36.18 -0.41
C GLY A 6 -69.49 -36.84 -0.15
N ASP A 7 -68.84 -37.35 -1.19
CA ASP A 7 -67.61 -38.12 -1.07
C ASP A 7 -66.36 -37.24 -0.89
N LEU A 8 -66.48 -35.92 -1.06
CA LEU A 8 -65.35 -34.98 -0.93
C LEU A 8 -65.13 -34.51 0.53
N TYR A 9 -66.08 -34.76 1.42
CA TYR A 9 -66.04 -34.23 2.80
C TYR A 9 -65.58 -35.25 3.84
N ASP A 10 -65.52 -36.54 3.49
CA ASP A 10 -65.19 -37.62 4.45
C ASP A 10 -63.69 -37.87 4.62
N GLU A 11 -62.83 -37.17 3.87
CA GLU A 11 -61.37 -37.32 3.91
C GLU A 11 -60.64 -35.98 4.13
N VAL A 12 -61.30 -34.99 4.75
CA VAL A 12 -60.60 -33.77 5.19
C VAL A 12 -60.16 -33.96 6.63
N PRO A 13 -58.85 -34.13 6.91
CA PRO A 13 -58.39 -34.34 8.28
C PRO A 13 -58.71 -33.11 9.14
N GLY A 14 -59.24 -33.33 10.35
CA GLY A 14 -59.61 -32.26 11.29
C GLY A 14 -58.44 -31.41 11.81
N THR A 15 -57.21 -31.71 11.38
CA THR A 15 -56.00 -30.95 11.72
C THR A 15 -55.12 -30.78 10.49
N CYS A 16 -54.74 -29.53 10.21
CA CYS A 16 -53.78 -29.20 9.16
C CYS A 16 -52.40 -28.92 9.76
N GLN A 17 -51.34 -29.51 9.20
CA GLN A 17 -49.96 -29.18 9.59
C GLN A 17 -49.37 -28.13 8.66
N TYR A 18 -48.63 -27.18 9.24
CA TYR A 18 -47.85 -26.20 8.50
C TYR A 18 -46.39 -26.26 8.95
N ARG A 19 -45.49 -25.86 8.06
CA ARG A 19 -44.06 -25.86 8.34
C ARG A 19 -43.75 -24.72 9.33
N GLY A 20 -43.47 -25.05 10.58
CA GLY A 20 -43.13 -24.07 11.61
C GLY A 20 -42.61 -24.72 12.89
N TYR A 21 -41.73 -24.02 13.61
CA TYR A 21 -41.22 -24.44 14.91
C TYR A 21 -42.08 -23.82 16.02
N ARG A 22 -43.27 -24.38 16.22
CA ARG A 22 -44.24 -23.91 17.23
C ARG A 22 -44.69 -25.06 18.11
N ASN A 23 -45.09 -24.72 19.33
CA ASN A 23 -45.62 -25.69 20.28
C ASN A 23 -46.99 -26.20 19.83
N GLY A 24 -47.27 -27.48 20.07
CA GLY A 24 -48.55 -28.10 19.76
C GLY A 24 -49.71 -27.55 20.59
N PRO A 25 -50.96 -27.88 20.21
CA PRO A 25 -52.17 -27.41 20.90
C PRO A 25 -52.29 -27.94 22.35
N ASP A 26 -51.62 -29.04 22.69
CA ASP A 26 -51.65 -29.64 24.03
C ASP A 26 -50.59 -29.07 25.00
N HIS A 27 -49.76 -28.13 24.56
CA HIS A 27 -48.71 -27.54 25.39
C HIS A 27 -49.24 -26.40 26.25
N SER A 28 -48.57 -26.09 27.37
CA SER A 28 -48.94 -24.97 28.26
C SER A 28 -48.85 -23.59 27.61
N ASP A 29 -48.09 -23.47 26.52
CA ASP A 29 -47.88 -22.24 25.74
C ASP A 29 -48.20 -22.56 24.28
N GLN A 30 -49.49 -22.64 24.00
CA GLN A 30 -50.05 -23.11 22.72
C GLN A 30 -49.66 -22.17 21.59
N TYR A 31 -49.18 -22.73 20.48
CA TYR A 31 -48.74 -21.99 19.29
C TYR A 31 -47.59 -20.99 19.51
N GLY A 32 -47.00 -20.95 20.72
CA GLY A 32 -45.79 -20.20 21.05
C GLY A 32 -44.56 -20.73 20.32
N LEU A 33 -43.47 -19.94 20.34
CA LEU A 33 -42.20 -20.35 19.74
C LEU A 33 -41.58 -21.49 20.56
N SER A 34 -41.31 -22.61 19.90
CA SER A 34 -40.62 -23.72 20.55
C SER A 34 -39.15 -23.37 20.81
N PRO A 35 -38.52 -23.82 21.91
CA PRO A 35 -37.07 -23.72 22.12
C PRO A 35 -36.23 -24.25 20.95
N GLN A 36 -36.77 -25.20 20.17
CA GLN A 36 -36.14 -25.72 18.95
C GLN A 36 -35.90 -24.64 17.88
N TYR A 37 -36.80 -23.65 17.79
CA TYR A 37 -36.63 -22.50 16.88
C TYR A 37 -35.31 -21.78 17.16
N TRP A 38 -35.03 -21.52 18.44
CA TRP A 38 -33.83 -20.81 18.88
C TRP A 38 -32.56 -21.59 18.60
N HIS A 39 -32.58 -22.91 18.75
CA HIS A 39 -31.43 -23.76 18.39
C HIS A 39 -31.16 -23.74 16.89
N VAL A 40 -32.19 -23.85 16.05
CA VAL A 40 -32.02 -23.77 14.59
C VAL A 40 -31.56 -22.39 14.15
N PHE A 41 -32.07 -21.33 14.79
CA PHE A 41 -31.63 -19.97 14.55
C PHE A 41 -30.15 -19.78 14.91
N ALA A 42 -29.75 -20.19 16.12
CA ALA A 42 -28.37 -20.12 16.58
C ALA A 42 -27.44 -20.95 15.69
N ALA A 43 -27.84 -22.16 15.28
CA ALA A 43 -27.06 -23.00 14.38
C ALA A 43 -26.84 -22.34 13.01
N ARG A 44 -27.87 -21.68 12.45
CA ARG A 44 -27.73 -20.93 11.18
C ARG A 44 -26.75 -19.77 11.32
N LEU A 45 -26.81 -19.01 12.42
CA LEU A 45 -25.86 -17.93 12.69
C LEU A 45 -24.44 -18.45 12.89
N ALA A 46 -24.27 -19.49 13.71
CA ALA A 46 -22.98 -20.11 13.95
C ALA A 46 -22.34 -20.65 12.66
N PHE A 47 -23.14 -21.25 11.78
CA PHE A 47 -22.66 -21.71 10.47
C PHE A 47 -22.09 -20.56 9.64
N VAL A 48 -22.79 -19.42 9.57
CA VAL A 48 -22.32 -18.24 8.83
C VAL A 48 -21.01 -17.72 9.42
N VAL A 49 -20.94 -17.57 10.73
CA VAL A 49 -19.74 -17.07 11.43
C VAL A 49 -18.56 -18.01 11.22
N ILE A 50 -18.73 -19.33 11.40
CA ILE A 50 -17.65 -20.30 11.19
C ILE A 50 -17.15 -20.26 9.74
N PHE A 51 -18.07 -20.22 8.77
CA PHE A 51 -17.72 -20.17 7.36
C PHE A 51 -16.96 -18.89 7.01
N GLU A 52 -17.39 -17.75 7.56
CA GLU A 52 -16.68 -16.48 7.44
C GLU A 52 -15.24 -16.58 7.98
N HIS A 53 -15.05 -17.17 9.17
CA HIS A 53 -13.73 -17.37 9.75
C HIS A 53 -12.85 -18.28 8.90
N ILE A 54 -13.42 -19.33 8.30
CA ILE A 54 -12.69 -20.23 7.38
C ILE A 54 -12.25 -19.46 6.14
N ILE A 55 -13.14 -18.70 5.51
CA ILE A 55 -12.78 -17.88 4.34
C ILE A 55 -11.69 -16.88 4.72
N PHE A 56 -11.87 -16.16 5.82
CA PHE A 56 -10.90 -15.18 6.30
C PHE A 56 -9.54 -15.82 6.58
N ALA A 57 -9.51 -16.99 7.21
CA ALA A 57 -8.29 -17.75 7.46
C ALA A 57 -7.64 -18.23 6.16
N LEU A 58 -8.42 -18.71 5.18
CA LEU A 58 -7.90 -19.15 3.88
C LEU A 58 -7.33 -17.98 3.08
N THR A 59 -8.02 -16.85 3.01
CA THR A 59 -7.52 -15.64 2.35
C THR A 59 -6.27 -15.10 3.08
N GLY A 60 -6.26 -15.11 4.41
CA GLY A 60 -5.10 -14.76 5.21
C GLY A 60 -3.92 -15.72 5.02
N LEU A 61 -4.18 -17.02 4.95
CA LEU A 61 -3.19 -18.05 4.65
C LEU A 61 -2.65 -17.89 3.23
N MET A 62 -3.50 -17.59 2.24
CA MET A 62 -3.07 -17.32 0.87
C MET A 62 -2.15 -16.09 0.80
N ALA A 63 -2.49 -15.02 1.53
CA ALA A 63 -1.63 -13.85 1.67
C ALA A 63 -0.31 -14.16 2.41
N TYR A 64 -0.32 -15.17 3.29
CA TYR A 64 0.89 -15.65 3.96
C TYR A 64 1.75 -16.57 3.08
N ILE A 65 1.14 -17.39 2.22
CA ILE A 65 1.83 -18.29 1.28
C ILE A 65 2.48 -17.49 0.14
N ILE A 66 1.80 -16.46 -0.36
CA ILE A 66 2.34 -15.48 -1.30
C ILE A 66 2.54 -14.16 -0.56
N PRO A 67 3.49 -14.09 0.40
CA PRO A 67 3.83 -12.80 0.95
C PRO A 67 4.40 -12.00 -0.22
N SER A 68 3.91 -10.77 -0.40
CA SER A 68 4.29 -9.85 -1.49
C SER A 68 5.80 -9.59 -1.61
N ILE A 69 6.60 -10.07 -0.65
CA ILE A 69 8.04 -9.97 -0.62
C ILE A 69 8.60 -11.35 -0.22
N PRO A 70 9.07 -12.19 -1.18
CA PRO A 70 9.80 -13.41 -0.87
C PRO A 70 11.06 -13.15 -0.03
N SER A 71 11.49 -14.14 0.77
CA SER A 71 12.63 -14.03 1.71
C SER A 71 13.93 -13.59 1.05
N GLU A 72 14.15 -13.98 -0.20
CA GLU A 72 15.35 -13.68 -0.97
C GLU A 72 15.47 -12.19 -1.32
N LEU A 73 14.35 -11.53 -1.65
CA LEU A 73 14.33 -10.08 -1.89
C LEU A 73 14.63 -9.31 -0.60
N ARG A 74 14.19 -9.80 0.57
CA ARG A 74 14.53 -9.18 1.85
C ARG A 74 16.04 -9.16 2.10
N THR A 75 16.76 -10.20 1.67
CA THR A 75 18.22 -10.25 1.81
C THR A 75 18.93 -9.32 0.83
N GLN A 76 18.47 -9.25 -0.41
CA GLN A 76 19.04 -8.34 -1.42
C GLN A 76 18.80 -6.88 -1.04
N ILE A 77 17.57 -6.52 -0.66
CA ILE A 77 17.23 -5.16 -0.19
C ILE A 77 18.07 -4.77 1.03
N LYS A 78 18.32 -5.70 1.96
CA LYS A 78 19.20 -5.43 3.12
C LYS A 78 20.63 -5.14 2.67
N ARG A 79 21.17 -5.90 1.72
CA ARG A 79 22.51 -5.67 1.17
C ARG A 79 22.60 -4.32 0.46
N GLU A 80 21.64 -4.01 -0.42
CA GLU A 80 21.60 -2.73 -1.12
C GLU A 80 21.50 -1.55 -0.15
N ARG A 81 20.70 -1.68 0.91
CA ARG A 81 20.59 -0.66 1.96
C ARG A 81 21.88 -0.46 2.76
N LEU A 82 22.69 -1.50 2.94
CA LEU A 82 23.99 -1.37 3.59
C LEU A 82 24.96 -0.63 2.68
N LEU A 83 25.05 -1.02 1.40
CA LEU A 83 25.90 -0.35 0.41
C LEU A 83 25.54 1.13 0.24
N MET A 84 24.25 1.46 0.18
CA MET A 84 23.79 2.86 0.11
C MET A 84 24.20 3.67 1.34
N LYS A 85 24.15 3.07 2.54
CA LYS A 85 24.56 3.75 3.78
C LYS A 85 26.06 4.00 3.80
N GLU A 86 26.86 3.02 3.42
CA GLU A 86 28.33 3.17 3.34
C GLU A 86 28.71 4.29 2.38
N ALA A 87 28.12 4.32 1.18
CA ALA A 87 28.34 5.39 0.21
C ALA A 87 27.94 6.77 0.75
N GLN A 88 26.85 6.85 1.51
CA GLN A 88 26.43 8.10 2.15
C GLN A 88 27.40 8.55 3.24
N TYR A 89 27.88 7.63 4.09
CA TYR A 89 28.86 7.93 5.13
C TYR A 89 30.17 8.45 4.55
N GLU A 90 30.71 7.78 3.53
CA GLU A 90 31.95 8.20 2.86
C GLU A 90 31.82 9.60 2.26
N HIS A 91 30.70 9.89 1.59
CA HIS A 91 30.40 11.23 1.11
C HIS A 91 30.37 12.22 2.27
N THR A 92 29.52 12.02 3.29
CA THR A 92 29.48 12.96 4.42
C THR A 92 30.82 13.17 5.13
N ALA A 93 31.66 12.13 5.21
CA ALA A 93 33.00 12.20 5.80
C ALA A 93 34.00 12.97 4.92
N SER A 94 33.93 12.87 3.59
CA SER A 94 34.82 13.63 2.69
C SER A 94 34.49 15.12 2.69
N TYR A 95 33.21 15.48 2.64
CA TYR A 95 32.76 16.87 2.74
C TYR A 95 33.11 17.47 4.11
N GLN A 96 33.05 16.69 5.20
CA GLN A 96 33.45 17.17 6.52
C GLN A 96 34.94 17.53 6.54
N LYS A 97 35.82 16.66 6.01
CA LYS A 97 37.27 16.93 5.93
C LYS A 97 37.58 18.19 5.12
N GLU A 98 36.88 18.38 4.00
CA GLU A 98 37.03 19.57 3.16
C GLU A 98 36.69 20.84 3.95
N ASN A 99 35.58 20.85 4.71
CA ASN A 99 35.21 21.97 5.58
C ASN A 99 36.24 22.22 6.69
N ASP A 100 36.72 21.16 7.35
CA ASP A 100 37.71 21.27 8.42
C ASP A 100 39.03 21.88 7.87
N GLU A 101 39.46 21.50 6.67
CA GLU A 101 40.64 22.08 6.00
C GLU A 101 40.44 23.56 5.64
N TYR A 102 39.27 23.95 5.14
CA TYR A 102 38.95 25.36 4.90
C TYR A 102 39.03 26.19 6.19
N ASP A 103 38.51 25.67 7.30
CA ASP A 103 38.56 26.35 8.59
C ASP A 103 40.00 26.49 9.11
N ASP A 104 40.85 25.47 8.95
CA ASP A 104 42.27 25.54 9.29
C ASP A 104 43.03 26.55 8.42
N LEU A 105 42.77 26.58 7.10
CA LEU A 105 43.34 27.58 6.20
C LEU A 105 42.87 29.00 6.55
N LEU A 106 41.58 29.17 6.87
CA LEU A 106 41.03 30.46 7.31
C LEU A 106 41.62 30.89 8.64
N ASN A 107 41.81 29.96 9.58
CA ASN A 107 42.44 30.22 10.86
C ASN A 107 43.92 30.57 10.68
N ALA A 108 44.65 29.88 9.81
CA ALA A 108 46.04 30.22 9.48
C ALA A 108 46.15 31.61 8.86
N ILE A 109 45.24 31.99 7.95
CA ILE A 109 45.18 33.34 7.37
C ILE A 109 44.82 34.38 8.44
N ARG A 110 43.83 34.09 9.30
CA ARG A 110 43.41 34.98 10.39
C ARG A 110 44.54 35.17 11.42
N ASN A 111 45.23 34.10 11.80
CA ASN A 111 46.29 34.12 12.81
C ASN A 111 47.60 34.73 12.29
N SER A 112 47.87 34.60 10.98
CA SER A 112 48.94 35.34 10.29
C SER A 112 48.67 36.85 10.24
N ARG A 113 47.42 37.27 10.49
CA ARG A 113 47.00 38.67 10.43
C ARG A 113 47.04 39.34 11.81
N SER A 114 48.25 39.42 12.37
CA SER A 114 48.66 40.59 13.15
C SER A 114 49.68 41.38 12.34
N GLY A 115 49.26 42.49 11.71
CA GLY A 115 50.18 43.46 11.11
C GLY A 115 49.73 44.05 9.77
N THR A 116 49.04 45.19 9.85
CA THR A 116 48.93 46.26 8.84
C THR A 116 48.19 46.01 7.51
N ARG A 117 47.22 46.89 7.25
CA ARG A 117 46.66 47.28 5.93
C ARG A 117 45.95 46.22 5.09
N LEU A 118 44.68 45.97 5.42
CA LEU A 118 43.72 45.41 4.45
C LEU A 118 42.48 46.29 4.26
N SER A 119 42.33 47.37 5.04
CA SER A 119 41.36 48.44 4.79
C SER A 119 41.81 49.45 3.73
N GLU A 120 43.06 49.37 3.24
CA GLU A 120 43.62 50.32 2.26
C GLU A 120 43.71 49.76 0.83
N VAL A 121 43.27 48.52 0.59
CA VAL A 121 43.18 47.93 -0.78
C VAL A 121 41.72 47.78 -1.22
N ILE A 122 40.80 48.52 -0.59
CA ILE A 122 39.45 48.77 -1.14
C ILE A 122 39.50 49.85 -2.24
N GLU A 123 40.70 50.33 -2.62
CA GLU A 123 40.86 51.09 -3.85
C GLU A 123 41.00 50.15 -5.07
N LYS A 124 39.84 49.92 -5.70
CA LYS A 124 39.67 49.74 -7.15
C LYS A 124 40.41 48.55 -7.79
N LYS A 125 39.70 47.42 -7.95
CA LYS A 125 39.55 46.78 -9.27
C LYS A 125 38.14 46.25 -9.49
N ASN A 126 37.27 47.18 -9.89
CA ASN A 126 36.27 47.04 -10.97
C ASN A 126 35.77 45.61 -11.27
N TRP A 127 34.92 45.06 -10.40
CA TRP A 127 34.04 43.93 -10.74
C TRP A 127 32.78 44.39 -11.50
N GLY A 128 32.63 45.69 -11.78
CA GLY A 128 31.44 46.30 -12.37
C GLY A 128 31.38 46.38 -13.90
N GLN A 129 32.37 45.88 -14.65
CA GLN A 129 32.36 45.95 -16.13
C GLN A 129 32.77 44.67 -16.87
N ARG A 130 32.96 43.53 -16.19
CA ARG A 130 33.43 42.29 -16.84
C ARG A 130 32.59 41.06 -16.50
N ILE A 131 31.28 41.18 -16.62
CA ILE A 131 30.36 40.03 -16.75
C ILE A 131 29.57 40.19 -18.06
N ARG A 132 30.29 40.14 -19.18
CA ARG A 132 29.73 39.89 -20.53
C ARG A 132 30.73 39.14 -21.40
N GLN A 133 31.41 38.13 -20.86
CA GLN A 133 32.21 37.18 -21.66
C GLN A 133 32.89 36.18 -20.72
N PHE A 134 32.17 35.14 -20.33
CA PHE A 134 32.74 33.80 -20.21
C PHE A 134 31.58 32.80 -20.12
N SER A 135 30.94 32.63 -21.27
CA SER A 135 30.38 31.34 -21.64
C SER A 135 31.51 30.32 -21.61
N TRP A 136 31.21 29.13 -21.08
CA TRP A 136 32.00 27.90 -21.11
C TRP A 136 32.93 27.64 -19.92
N ALA A 137 32.33 27.16 -18.81
CA ALA A 137 32.84 26.06 -17.97
C ALA A 137 31.95 25.93 -16.70
N SER A 138 30.70 25.54 -16.89
CA SER A 138 29.94 24.88 -15.82
C SER A 138 29.19 23.74 -16.47
N SER A 139 29.89 22.60 -16.55
CA SER A 139 29.32 21.35 -17.03
C SER A 139 29.61 20.28 -15.99
N SER A 140 28.50 19.68 -15.54
CA SER A 140 28.38 18.33 -14.99
C SER A 140 28.66 18.12 -13.49
N LYS A 141 27.59 18.23 -12.68
CA LYS A 141 26.79 17.05 -12.26
C LYS A 141 25.76 17.44 -11.19
N LYS A 142 24.51 17.57 -11.61
CA LYS A 142 23.32 17.24 -10.81
C LYS A 142 22.25 16.79 -11.80
N ASP A 143 22.11 15.48 -11.97
CA ASP A 143 20.92 14.93 -12.61
C ASP A 143 20.09 14.22 -11.53
N PRO A 144 18.92 14.76 -11.18
CA PRO A 144 17.83 13.94 -10.68
C PRO A 144 17.06 13.38 -11.89
N LEU A 145 16.96 12.05 -11.93
CA LEU A 145 15.87 11.24 -12.50
C LEU A 145 15.38 11.54 -13.94
N THR A 146 15.67 10.64 -14.88
CA THR A 146 14.71 10.32 -15.97
C THR A 146 14.84 8.90 -16.48
N THR A 147 13.82 8.15 -16.11
CA THR A 147 13.17 7.00 -16.71
C THR A 147 13.18 6.96 -18.25
N VAL A 148 13.21 5.71 -18.76
CA VAL A 148 12.75 5.19 -20.07
C VAL A 148 13.71 5.33 -21.26
N SER A 149 14.25 4.19 -21.72
CA SER A 149 13.88 3.59 -23.04
C SER A 149 14.71 2.35 -23.36
N THR A 150 14.04 1.19 -23.45
CA THR A 150 14.35 0.14 -24.42
C THR A 150 13.03 -0.15 -25.13
N LEU A 151 12.87 0.31 -26.39
CA LEU A 151 12.87 -0.55 -27.60
C LEU A 151 11.77 -1.64 -27.50
N THR A 152 10.76 -1.76 -28.37
CA THR A 152 10.76 -1.57 -29.83
C THR A 152 9.36 -1.87 -30.38
N VAL A 153 9.05 -1.22 -31.51
CA VAL A 153 8.19 -1.66 -32.62
C VAL A 153 6.66 -1.60 -32.44
N ALA A 154 6.10 -0.78 -33.31
CA ALA A 154 4.70 -0.53 -33.55
C ALA A 154 4.02 -1.66 -34.31
N GLU A 155 2.74 -1.88 -34.04
CA GLU A 155 1.76 -2.15 -35.10
C GLU A 155 0.38 -1.64 -34.66
N SER A 156 -0.13 -0.67 -35.40
CA SER A 156 -1.47 -0.10 -35.28
C SER A 156 -2.34 -0.69 -36.38
N VAL A 157 -3.33 -1.53 -36.05
CA VAL A 157 -4.51 -1.74 -36.89
C VAL A 157 -5.74 -1.94 -36.00
N ASP A 158 -6.80 -1.30 -36.46
CA ASP A 158 -8.08 -0.95 -35.87
C ASP A 158 -9.14 -2.09 -35.91
N SER A 159 -10.23 -1.88 -35.15
CA SER A 159 -11.57 -2.53 -35.21
C SER A 159 -11.84 -3.87 -34.47
N PRO A 160 -13.12 -4.19 -34.13
CA PRO A 160 -14.26 -3.35 -33.74
C PRO A 160 -14.95 -3.81 -32.43
N LYS A 161 -15.76 -2.91 -31.88
CA LYS A 161 -16.70 -3.16 -30.77
C LYS A 161 -17.89 -3.98 -31.30
N ILE A 162 -18.19 -5.11 -30.67
CA ILE A 162 -19.32 -5.98 -31.00
C ILE A 162 -20.56 -5.50 -30.23
N GLU A 163 -21.62 -5.18 -30.96
CA GLU A 163 -23.01 -5.01 -30.47
C GLU A 163 -23.62 -6.37 -30.13
N THR A 164 -24.30 -6.47 -28.99
CA THR A 164 -25.69 -6.94 -28.84
C THR A 164 -26.20 -6.63 -27.44
#